data_AF-A0A9D5YG73-F1
#
_entry.id   AF-A0A9D5YG73-F1
#
_cell.length_a   1.000
_cell.length_b   1.000
_cell.length_c   1.000
_cell.angle_alpha   90.00
_cell.angle_beta   90.00
_cell.angle_gamma   90.00
#
_symmetry.space_group_name_H-M   'P 1'
#
loop_
_entity.id
_entity.type
_entity.pdbx_description
1 polymer ?
#
loop_
_entity_poly.entity_id
_entity_poly.type
_entity_poly.pdbx_seq_one_letter_code
_entity_poly.pdbx_strand_id
1 'polypeptide(L)'
;MISSELVDWLVEEKKMSIRSAKDVLSRCGRICRMLDIDAIDENTFDQLIESDNYNECSMFIKSQLKRTVTLYSEFSNIKEKR
;
A
#
# COMPACT_ATOMS: atom_id res chain seq x y z
N MET A 1 -3.10 -13.61 8.01
CA MET A 1 -2.85 -12.86 9.26
C MET A 1 -1.90 -11.68 9.02
N ILE A 2 -1.95 -11.03 7.84
CA ILE A 2 -1.01 -9.94 7.43
C ILE A 2 -1.61 -8.53 7.72
N SER A 3 -2.91 -8.47 8.03
CA SER A 3 -3.68 -7.22 8.07
C SER A 3 -3.66 -6.44 9.39
N SER A 4 -3.39 -7.05 10.55
CA SER A 4 -3.38 -6.31 11.82
C SER A 4 -2.08 -5.53 12.00
N GLU A 5 -0.93 -6.15 11.75
CA GLU A 5 0.37 -5.55 12.04
C GLU A 5 0.66 -4.28 11.23
N LEU A 6 0.26 -4.23 9.96
CA LEU A 6 0.36 -3.00 9.17
C LEU A 6 -0.54 -1.90 9.75
N VAL A 7 -1.77 -2.25 10.14
CA VAL A 7 -2.71 -1.28 10.72
C VAL A 7 -2.18 -0.73 12.05
N ASP A 8 -1.65 -1.60 12.89
CA ASP A 8 -1.07 -1.23 14.18
C ASP A 8 0.13 -0.30 13.97
N TRP A 9 1.06 -0.64 13.06
CA TRP A 9 2.18 0.23 12.71
C TRP A 9 1.75 1.60 12.15
N LEU A 10 0.72 1.64 11.30
CA LEU A 10 0.21 2.91 10.76
C LEU A 10 -0.40 3.79 11.87
N VAL A 11 -1.04 3.20 12.87
CA VAL A 11 -1.64 3.92 14.00
C VAL A 11 -0.56 4.36 15.00
N GLU A 12 0.34 3.45 15.37
CA GLU A 12 1.32 3.68 16.44
C GLU A 12 2.51 4.49 15.96
N GLU A 13 3.09 4.16 14.80
CA GLU A 13 4.30 4.80 14.28
C GLU A 13 3.97 5.98 13.37
N LYS A 14 3.04 5.79 12.42
CA LYS A 14 2.63 6.86 11.50
C LYS A 14 1.57 7.80 12.06
N LYS A 15 1.12 7.57 13.31
CA LYS A 15 0.12 8.38 14.03
C LYS A 15 -1.16 8.61 13.23
N MET A 16 -1.53 7.65 12.39
CA MET A 16 -2.76 7.72 11.60
C MET A 16 -3.98 7.37 12.44
N SER A 17 -5.13 7.92 12.08
CA SER A 17 -6.39 7.42 12.65
C SER A 17 -6.62 5.97 12.21
N ILE A 18 -7.30 5.18 13.03
CA ILE A 18 -7.69 3.79 12.70
C ILE A 18 -8.43 3.74 11.36
N ARG A 19 -9.29 4.73 11.09
CA ARG A 19 -10.03 4.81 9.82
C ARG A 19 -9.06 4.96 8.64
N SER A 20 -8.09 5.86 8.75
CA SER A 20 -7.10 6.09 7.71
C SER A 20 -6.16 4.88 7.54
N ALA A 21 -5.81 4.18 8.62
CA ALA A 21 -5.00 2.96 8.53
C ALA A 21 -5.74 1.84 7.79
N LYS A 22 -7.02 1.62 8.07
CA LYS A 22 -7.87 0.67 7.33
C LYS A 22 -8.05 1.07 5.85
N ASP A 23 -8.10 2.36 5.58
CA ASP A 23 -8.19 2.91 4.22
C ASP A 23 -6.93 2.62 3.39
N VAL A 24 -5.74 2.62 4.02
CA VAL A 24 -4.47 2.17 3.42
C VAL A 24 -4.51 0.66 3.15
N LEU A 25 -4.93 -0.16 4.13
CA LEU A 25 -5.06 -1.61 3.95
C LEU A 25 -5.99 -1.97 2.78
N SER A 26 -7.13 -1.27 2.66
CA SER A 26 -8.05 -1.46 1.54
C SER A 26 -7.42 -1.10 0.19
N ARG A 27 -6.52 -0.11 0.15
CA ARG A 27 -5.77 0.25 -1.06
C ARG A 27 -4.70 -0.76 -1.39
N CYS A 28 -4.03 -1.37 -0.40
CA CYS A 28 -3.12 -2.48 -0.66
C CYS A 28 -3.86 -3.60 -1.40
N GLY A 29 -5.02 -4.00 -0.90
CA GLY A 29 -5.84 -5.03 -1.57
C GLY A 29 -6.33 -4.62 -2.96
N ARG A 30 -6.56 -3.32 -3.21
CA ARG A 30 -6.88 -2.81 -4.55
C ARG A 30 -5.68 -2.91 -5.48
N ILE A 31 -4.49 -2.56 -5.03
CA ILE A 31 -3.25 -2.65 -5.82
C ILE A 31 -2.99 -4.10 -6.20
N CYS A 32 -3.05 -5.01 -5.24
CA CYS A 32 -2.92 -6.46 -5.46
C CYS A 32 -3.86 -6.96 -6.56
N ARG A 33 -5.16 -6.62 -6.47
CA ARG A 33 -6.16 -6.97 -7.51
C ARG A 33 -5.91 -6.30 -8.86
N MET A 34 -5.34 -5.11 -8.88
CA MET A 34 -5.11 -4.35 -10.11
C MET A 34 -3.91 -4.88 -10.89
N LEU A 35 -2.94 -5.47 -10.19
CA LEU A 35 -1.70 -6.03 -10.75
C LEU A 35 -1.69 -7.56 -10.79
N ASP A 36 -2.74 -8.21 -10.28
CA ASP A 36 -2.85 -9.67 -10.14
C ASP A 36 -1.69 -10.28 -9.34
N ILE A 37 -1.37 -9.65 -8.20
CA ILE A 37 -0.30 -10.07 -7.28
C ILE A 37 -0.88 -10.36 -5.89
N ASP A 38 -0.27 -11.30 -5.16
CA ASP A 38 -0.72 -11.68 -3.81
C ASP A 38 -0.30 -10.67 -2.73
N ALA A 39 0.82 -10.00 -2.92
CA ALA A 39 1.39 -9.07 -1.95
C ALA A 39 2.18 -7.95 -2.63
N ILE A 40 2.27 -6.80 -1.97
CA ILE A 40 3.13 -5.69 -2.40
C ILE A 40 4.57 -6.02 -2.06
N ASP A 41 5.46 -5.77 -3.00
CA ASP A 41 6.91 -5.98 -2.93
C ASP A 41 7.68 -4.77 -3.49
N GLU A 42 8.99 -4.94 -3.69
CA GLU A 42 9.88 -3.92 -4.26
C GLU A 42 9.56 -3.54 -5.71
N ASN A 43 9.01 -4.46 -6.51
CA ASN A 43 8.70 -4.25 -7.93
C ASN A 43 7.32 -3.61 -8.14
N THR A 44 6.46 -3.67 -7.12
CA THR A 44 5.07 -3.24 -7.21
C THR A 44 4.92 -1.78 -7.64
N PHE A 45 5.85 -0.90 -7.27
CA PHE A 45 5.77 0.51 -7.69
C PHE A 45 5.90 0.67 -9.20
N ASP A 46 6.86 -0.04 -9.80
CA ASP A 46 7.13 0.03 -11.24
C ASP A 46 5.99 -0.63 -12.03
N GLN A 47 5.52 -1.79 -11.58
CA GLN A 47 4.34 -2.45 -12.14
C GLN A 47 3.09 -1.55 -12.06
N LEU A 48 2.93 -0.80 -10.96
CA LEU A 48 1.82 0.10 -10.76
C LEU A 48 1.83 1.24 -11.80
N ILE A 49 2.99 1.86 -12.08
CA ILE A 49 3.06 2.98 -13.03
C ILE A 49 2.94 2.53 -14.49
N GLU A 50 3.32 1.29 -14.79
CA GLU A 50 3.20 0.70 -16.13
C GLU A 50 1.80 0.17 -16.42
N SER A 51 0.97 -0.05 -15.39
CA SER A 51 -0.39 -0.58 -15.54
C SER A 51 -1.36 0.42 -16.20
N ASP A 52 -2.07 -0.03 -17.24
CA ASP A 52 -3.14 0.75 -17.87
C ASP A 52 -4.25 1.14 -16.87
N ASN A 53 -4.65 0.22 -15.99
CA ASN A 53 -5.64 0.47 -14.93
C ASN A 53 -5.24 1.64 -14.02
N TYR A 54 -3.94 1.77 -13.73
CA TYR A 54 -3.42 2.90 -12.97
C TYR A 54 -3.39 4.16 -13.82
N ASN A 55 -2.98 4.07 -15.08
CA ASN A 55 -2.86 5.22 -15.98
C ASN A 55 -4.20 5.87 -16.32
N GLU A 56 -5.29 5.11 -16.33
CA GLU A 56 -6.65 5.60 -16.49
C GLU A 56 -7.23 6.26 -15.22
N CYS A 57 -6.63 6.04 -14.05
CA CYS A 57 -7.10 6.66 -12.80
C CYS A 57 -6.84 8.18 -12.75
N SER A 58 -7.68 8.89 -11.99
CA SER A 58 -7.47 10.31 -11.72
C SER A 58 -6.18 10.57 -10.92
N MET A 59 -5.62 11.77 -11.02
CA MET A 59 -4.42 12.17 -10.26
C MET A 59 -4.57 11.97 -8.75
N PHE A 60 -5.77 12.16 -8.22
CA PHE A 60 -6.07 11.94 -6.81
C PHE A 60 -5.92 10.46 -6.44
N ILE A 61 -6.52 9.54 -7.22
CA ILE A 61 -6.39 8.10 -6.98
C ILE A 61 -4.93 7.67 -7.14
N LYS A 62 -4.27 8.13 -8.21
CA LYS A 62 -2.84 7.86 -8.46
C LYS A 62 -1.98 8.22 -7.25
N SER A 63 -2.16 9.41 -6.70
CA SER A 63 -1.45 9.88 -5.51
C SER A 63 -1.71 9.00 -4.28
N GLN A 64 -2.95 8.54 -4.09
CA GLN A 64 -3.30 7.66 -2.97
C GLN A 64 -2.70 6.26 -3.11
N LEU A 65 -2.70 5.68 -4.30
CA LEU A 65 -2.11 4.36 -4.54
C LEU A 65 -0.59 4.40 -4.38
N LYS A 66 0.08 5.41 -4.94
CA LYS A 66 1.53 5.62 -4.73
C LYS A 66 1.89 5.71 -3.25
N ARG A 67 1.17 6.56 -2.50
CA ARG A 67 1.38 6.69 -1.05
C ARG A 67 1.19 5.37 -0.31
N THR A 68 0.22 4.56 -0.75
CA THR A 68 -0.05 3.24 -0.15
C THR A 68 1.13 2.30 -0.36
N VAL A 69 1.66 2.21 -1.59
CA VAL A 69 2.85 1.39 -1.88
C VAL A 69 4.02 1.84 -1.02
N THR A 70 4.32 3.14 -0.97
CA THR A 70 5.41 3.68 -0.15
C THR A 70 5.28 3.30 1.32
N LEU A 71 4.10 3.47 1.92
CA LEU A 71 3.87 3.11 3.32
C LEU A 71 4.06 1.60 3.57
N TYR A 72 3.61 0.76 2.65
CA TYR A 72 3.78 -0.67 2.76
C TYR A 72 5.26 -1.08 2.63
N SER A 73 5.99 -0.53 1.65
CA SER A 73 7.41 -0.80 1.48
C SER A 73 8.22 -0.36 2.72
N GLU A 74 7.89 0.79 3.31
CA GLU A 74 8.50 1.23 4.58
C GLU A 74 8.24 0.22 5.72
N PHE A 75 7.01 -0.26 5.86
CA PHE A 75 6.66 -1.27 6.86
C PHE A 75 7.41 -2.59 6.64
N SER A 76 7.46 -3.09 5.41
CA SER A 76 8.18 -4.33 5.07
C SER A 76 9.67 -4.22 5.39
N ASN A 77 10.31 -3.10 5.02
CA ASN A 77 11.72 -2.84 5.32
C ASN A 77 12.03 -2.82 6.82
N ILE A 78 11.08 -2.39 7.67
CA ILE A 78 11.25 -2.44 9.13
C ILE A 78 11.14 -3.88 9.63
N LYS A 79 10.21 -4.66 9.07
CA LYS A 79 10.03 -6.07 9.43
C LYS A 79 11.23 -6.93 9.06
N GLU A 80 11.84 -6.73 7.91
CA GLU A 80 13.00 -7.52 7.47
C GLU A 80 14.28 -7.24 8.28
N LYS A 81 14.34 -6.10 8.97
CA LYS A 81 15.48 -5.71 9.83
C LYS A 81 15.33 -6.13 11.30
N ARG A 82 14.20 -6.75 11.68
CA ARG A 82 13.94 -7.26 13.04
C ARG A 82 14.10 -8.77 13.10
#